data_AF-A0A151MD54-F1
#
_entry.id   AF-A0A151MD54-F1
#
_cell.length_a   1.000
_cell.length_b   1.000
_cell.length_c   1.000
_cell.angle_alpha   90.00
_cell.angle_beta   90.00
_cell.angle_gamma   90.00
#
_symmetry.space_group_name_H-M   'P 1'
#
loop_
_entity.id
_entity.type
_entity.pdbx_description
1 polymer ?
#
loop_
_entity_poly.entity_id
_entity_poly.type
_entity_poly.pdbx_seq_one_letter_code
_entity_poly.pdbx_strand_id
1 'polypeptide(L)'
;MALNKSMHARNRYKDAPPDFAYLASKYPAFRQHVHTTLAGRASLNFKDPEAVRALTCTLLREDFGLAIDIPLERLIPTVPLRLNYIHWVEDLVGPCGAEGLAVRRGIDIGTGASCIYPLLGATLNGWYFLATEVDDMCFNYAKKNVEQNNLSDLIKVVKVPQKTLLMDALKEESEIIYDFCMCNPPFFANQLEAQGVNSRNPRRPPPSSVNTGGITEIMAEGGELEFVKRIIHDSLQLKKRLRWYSCMLGKKCSLAPLKEELRIQGVPKVTHTEFCQGRTMRWALAWSFYDDVHVPSPPSKRRKLEKPRKPITFMVLASTIKELSSKALAMGWDVVEAIAVVTAWIEKILGDLKVQHKSAPSAKGEVSLFLTAIENSWIHLRRKKRERVRQLRELPRASEDILQAMEEERSSQKNLSLDSEKKTESSEIESVTLEDVSSTKTDQQSEDSPAKDENSEDLMEEDTETKQVEAVLVSEDSSNIEEESSIPDDVGKLTTEKGQTSQGTSGRFLFKCLMNLKKEGDDVLVEMHWVEGQNRDLMNQLCTYLRNQILRLVGS
;
A
#
# COMPACT_ATOMS: atom_id res chain seq x y z
N MET A 1 7.50 6.64 14.64
CA MET A 1 7.85 5.32 14.03
C MET A 1 7.48 5.32 12.55
N ALA A 2 7.92 4.34 11.75
CA ALA A 2 7.66 4.29 10.30
C ALA A 2 6.15 4.33 9.90
N LEU A 3 5.26 3.86 10.77
CA LEU A 3 3.81 3.85 10.57
C LEU A 3 3.12 5.15 11.05
N ASN A 4 3.81 6.07 11.73
CA ASN A 4 3.21 7.36 12.12
C ASN A 4 2.86 8.23 10.91
N LYS A 5 3.55 8.05 9.78
CA LYS A 5 3.22 8.70 8.49
C LYS A 5 1.82 8.37 7.95
N SER A 6 1.14 7.39 8.56
CA SER A 6 -0.25 7.01 8.27
C SER A 6 -1.27 7.53 9.29
N MET A 7 -0.86 8.37 10.26
CA MET A 7 -1.79 9.21 11.04
C MET A 7 -2.51 10.20 10.13
N HIS A 8 -3.59 10.80 10.63
CA HIS A 8 -4.34 11.83 9.92
C HIS A 8 -3.44 13.01 9.50
N ALA A 9 -3.71 13.63 8.35
CA ALA A 9 -2.85 14.67 7.78
C ALA A 9 -2.67 15.90 8.69
N ARG A 10 -3.71 16.26 9.46
CA ARG A 10 -3.69 17.35 10.46
C ARG A 10 -3.20 16.93 11.85
N ASN A 11 -2.93 15.65 12.10
CA ASN A 11 -2.51 15.18 13.42
C ASN A 11 -1.06 15.61 13.72
N ARG A 12 -0.89 16.49 14.70
CA ARG A 12 0.41 17.04 15.14
C ARG A 12 1.49 15.98 15.37
N TYR A 13 1.13 14.78 15.85
CA TYR A 13 2.09 13.71 16.16
C TYR A 13 2.51 12.82 14.96
N LYS A 14 2.01 13.11 13.75
CA LYS A 14 2.26 12.35 12.52
C LYS A 14 3.74 12.31 12.16
N ASP A 15 4.36 13.48 12.05
CA ASP A 15 5.76 13.65 11.68
C ASP A 15 6.63 14.13 12.87
N ALA A 16 6.03 14.75 13.89
CA ALA A 16 6.67 15.15 15.15
C ALA A 16 6.19 14.27 16.33
N PRO A 17 6.81 13.10 16.59
CA PRO A 17 6.48 12.30 17.78
C PRO A 17 6.95 13.02 19.05
N PRO A 18 6.27 12.83 20.21
CA PRO A 18 6.67 13.47 21.47
C PRO A 18 8.11 13.14 21.89
N ASP A 19 8.85 14.17 22.32
CA ASP A 19 10.17 14.03 22.91
C ASP A 19 10.06 13.77 24.42
N PHE A 20 10.29 12.52 24.82
CA PHE A 20 10.24 12.12 26.23
C PHE A 20 11.37 12.70 27.09
N ALA A 21 12.51 13.12 26.51
CA ALA A 21 13.58 13.78 27.26
C ALA A 21 13.21 15.23 27.59
N TYR A 22 12.62 15.95 26.64
CA TYR A 22 12.05 17.29 26.86
C TYR A 22 10.90 17.24 27.88
N LEU A 23 9.93 16.33 27.70
CA LEU A 23 8.82 16.21 28.66
C LEU A 23 9.31 15.81 30.07
N ALA A 24 10.33 14.96 30.18
CA ALA A 24 10.91 14.55 31.47
C ALA A 24 11.82 15.61 32.13
N SER A 25 12.30 16.62 31.39
CA SER A 25 12.97 17.78 32.01
C SER A 25 11.96 18.81 32.53
N LYS A 26 10.84 19.00 31.82
CA LYS A 26 9.79 19.97 32.15
C LYS A 26 8.78 19.48 33.21
N TYR A 27 8.46 18.18 33.24
CA TYR A 27 7.41 17.61 34.09
C TYR A 27 7.96 16.52 35.06
N PRO A 28 8.22 16.86 36.34
CA PRO A 28 8.74 15.90 37.33
C PRO A 28 7.87 14.65 37.52
N ALA A 29 6.54 14.81 37.52
CA ALA A 29 5.58 13.71 37.63
C ALA A 29 5.57 12.77 36.41
N PHE A 30 6.08 13.21 35.25
CA PHE A 30 6.32 12.33 34.10
C PHE A 30 7.70 11.69 34.18
N ARG A 31 8.72 12.46 34.59
CA ARG A 31 10.11 12.03 34.73
C ARG A 31 10.27 10.73 35.52
N GLN A 32 9.49 10.54 36.59
CA GLN A 32 9.56 9.34 37.44
C GLN A 32 9.23 8.02 36.71
N HIS A 33 8.52 8.07 35.58
CA HIS A 33 8.18 6.89 34.76
C HIS A 33 9.09 6.70 33.53
N VAL A 34 9.99 7.66 33.26
CA VAL A 34 10.87 7.66 32.09
C VAL A 34 12.22 7.04 32.43
N HIS A 35 12.66 6.09 31.62
CA HIS A 35 13.95 5.40 31.76
C HIS A 35 14.85 5.62 30.55
N THR A 36 16.17 5.63 30.77
CA THR A 36 17.16 5.70 29.69
C THR A 36 17.45 4.30 29.17
N THR A 37 17.31 4.11 27.85
CA THR A 37 17.69 2.87 27.16
C THR A 37 19.21 2.73 27.03
N LEU A 38 19.70 1.51 26.76
CA LEU A 38 21.11 1.24 26.47
C LEU A 38 21.68 2.07 25.30
N ALA A 39 20.82 2.61 24.43
CA ALA A 39 21.18 3.53 23.34
C ALA A 39 21.17 5.02 23.74
N GLY A 40 21.17 5.33 25.05
CA GLY A 40 21.18 6.70 25.58
C GLY A 40 19.87 7.48 25.44
N ARG A 41 18.79 6.85 24.94
CA ARG A 41 17.52 7.53 24.64
C ARG A 41 16.49 7.34 25.74
N ALA A 42 15.80 8.42 26.12
CA ALA A 42 14.62 8.39 26.98
C ALA A 42 13.51 7.50 26.38
N SER A 43 12.86 6.71 27.23
CA SER A 43 11.87 5.70 26.87
C SER A 43 10.86 5.51 28.00
N LEU A 44 9.71 4.94 27.65
CA LEU A 44 8.55 4.77 28.54
C LEU A 44 8.09 3.31 28.51
N ASN A 45 7.74 2.75 29.67
CA ASN A 45 7.17 1.41 29.73
C ASN A 45 5.66 1.45 29.43
N PHE A 46 5.27 1.28 28.17
CA PHE A 46 3.85 1.30 27.76
C PHE A 46 2.98 0.16 28.34
N LYS A 47 3.57 -0.78 29.09
CA LYS A 47 2.83 -1.78 29.87
C LYS A 47 2.51 -1.35 31.31
N ASP A 48 3.11 -0.27 31.80
CA ASP A 48 2.79 0.32 33.10
C ASP A 48 1.60 1.30 32.94
N PRO A 49 0.46 1.07 33.61
CA PRO A 49 -0.67 2.01 33.64
C PRO A 49 -0.26 3.42 34.06
N GLU A 50 0.62 3.57 35.05
CA GLU A 50 0.98 4.89 35.57
C GLU A 50 1.82 5.67 34.57
N ALA A 51 2.83 5.03 33.97
CA ALA A 51 3.60 5.60 32.86
C ALA A 51 2.72 6.09 31.70
N VAL A 52 1.72 5.30 31.30
CA VAL A 52 0.80 5.66 30.21
C VAL A 52 -0.15 6.79 30.61
N ARG A 53 -0.67 6.79 31.85
CA ARG A 53 -1.46 7.91 32.40
C ARG A 53 -0.64 9.19 32.46
N ALA A 54 0.57 9.13 33.03
CA ALA A 54 1.48 10.26 33.15
C ALA A 54 1.82 10.86 31.78
N LEU A 55 2.09 10.02 30.76
CA LEU A 55 2.26 10.50 29.39
C LEU A 55 1.00 11.22 28.88
N THR A 56 -0.18 10.61 29.00
CA THR A 56 -1.43 11.16 28.47
C THR A 56 -1.78 12.51 29.12
N CYS A 57 -1.73 12.61 30.45
CA CYS A 57 -1.96 13.88 31.17
C CYS A 57 -0.90 14.94 30.82
N THR A 58 0.36 14.54 30.61
CA THR A 58 1.45 15.46 30.23
C THR A 58 1.27 16.00 28.81
N LEU A 59 0.92 15.14 27.84
CA LEU A 59 0.64 15.56 26.46
C LEU A 59 -0.56 16.51 26.39
N LEU A 60 -1.65 16.21 27.10
CA LEU A 60 -2.82 17.09 27.12
C LEU A 60 -2.49 18.46 27.73
N ARG A 61 -1.67 18.49 28.79
CA ARG A 61 -1.26 19.75 29.42
C ARG A 61 -0.27 20.56 28.59
N GLU A 62 0.72 19.92 27.97
CA GLU A 62 1.75 20.60 27.16
C GLU A 62 1.19 21.08 25.81
N ASP A 63 0.49 20.19 25.09
CA ASP A 63 0.09 20.43 23.70
C ASP A 63 -1.29 21.11 23.58
N PHE A 64 -2.16 21.01 24.59
CA PHE A 64 -3.55 21.51 24.54
C PHE A 64 -3.94 22.40 25.73
N GLY A 65 -3.06 22.58 26.72
CA GLY A 65 -3.39 23.31 27.96
C GLY A 65 -4.34 22.56 28.91
N LEU A 66 -4.78 21.34 28.55
CA LEU A 66 -5.80 20.58 29.26
C LEU A 66 -5.22 19.84 30.47
N ALA A 67 -5.71 20.16 31.67
CA ALA A 67 -5.38 19.46 32.90
C ALA A 67 -6.46 18.39 33.20
N ILE A 68 -6.11 17.10 33.13
CA ILE A 68 -7.06 16.01 33.45
C ILE A 68 -6.51 15.02 34.47
N ASP A 69 -7.44 14.43 35.20
CA ASP A 69 -7.25 13.39 36.21
C ASP A 69 -7.99 12.11 35.78
N ILE A 70 -7.37 10.94 35.94
CA ILE A 70 -7.92 9.66 35.47
C ILE A 70 -7.58 8.54 36.47
N PRO A 71 -8.55 7.71 36.89
CA PRO A 71 -8.28 6.50 37.68
C PRO A 71 -7.49 5.47 36.86
N LEU A 72 -6.75 4.59 37.53
CA LEU A 72 -6.03 3.48 36.87
C LEU A 72 -6.97 2.31 36.53
N GLU A 73 -8.16 2.32 37.13
CA GLU A 73 -9.24 1.36 37.03
C GLU A 73 -10.16 1.58 35.81
N ARG A 74 -9.82 2.53 34.93
CA ARG A 74 -10.56 2.87 33.70
C ARG A 74 -9.61 3.08 32.51
N LEU A 75 -10.17 3.18 31.31
CA LEU A 75 -9.41 3.17 30.05
C LEU A 75 -8.59 4.45 29.86
N ILE A 76 -7.28 4.36 30.04
CA ILE A 76 -6.36 5.47 29.77
C ILE A 76 -6.30 5.71 28.25
N PRO A 77 -6.75 6.86 27.72
CA PRO A 77 -6.78 7.11 26.29
C PRO A 77 -5.39 7.47 25.75
N THR A 78 -5.11 7.10 24.49
CA THR A 78 -3.87 7.52 23.81
C THR A 78 -4.16 8.68 22.86
N VAL A 79 -3.71 9.88 23.23
CA VAL A 79 -4.02 11.15 22.53
C VAL A 79 -3.87 11.08 20.99
N PRO A 80 -2.80 10.50 20.40
CA PRO A 80 -2.65 10.43 18.94
C PRO A 80 -3.72 9.62 18.22
N LEU A 81 -4.33 8.61 18.86
CA LEU A 81 -5.47 7.87 18.30
C LEU A 81 -6.76 8.70 18.41
N ARG A 82 -6.98 9.38 19.54
CA ARG A 82 -8.20 10.18 19.73
C ARG A 82 -8.25 11.35 18.73
N LEU A 83 -7.11 12.02 18.48
CA LEU A 83 -6.97 13.05 17.45
C LEU A 83 -7.21 12.54 16.02
N ASN A 84 -6.78 11.32 15.68
CA ASN A 84 -7.07 10.74 14.36
C ASN A 84 -8.59 10.67 14.08
N TYR A 85 -9.41 10.48 15.12
CA TYR A 85 -10.86 10.45 15.01
C TYR A 85 -11.46 11.86 15.00
N ILE A 86 -11.04 12.77 15.91
CA ILE A 86 -11.49 14.18 15.89
C ILE A 86 -11.28 14.81 14.51
N HIS A 87 -10.09 14.65 13.92
CA HIS A 87 -9.82 15.17 12.58
C HIS A 87 -10.59 14.48 11.46
N TRP A 88 -11.04 13.23 11.64
CA TRP A 88 -11.93 12.60 10.67
C TRP A 88 -13.39 13.07 10.83
N VAL A 89 -13.82 13.44 12.04
CA VAL A 89 -15.11 14.11 12.25
C VAL A 89 -15.11 15.51 11.63
N GLU A 90 -14.01 16.27 11.74
CA GLU A 90 -13.82 17.53 11.00
C GLU A 90 -14.01 17.35 9.48
N ASP A 91 -13.45 16.28 8.90
CA ASP A 91 -13.62 15.98 7.47
C ASP A 91 -15.07 15.58 7.11
N LEU A 92 -15.82 14.97 8.03
CA LEU A 92 -17.22 14.55 7.84
C LEU A 92 -18.19 15.73 7.92
N VAL A 93 -18.07 16.59 8.94
CA VAL A 93 -18.98 17.74 9.14
C VAL A 93 -18.64 18.92 8.22
N GLY A 94 -17.43 18.92 7.65
CA GLY A 94 -16.90 19.97 6.78
C GLY A 94 -16.52 21.24 7.54
N PRO A 95 -15.93 22.24 6.84
CA PRO A 95 -15.74 23.56 7.42
C PRO A 95 -17.07 24.16 7.88
N CYS A 96 -17.07 25.06 8.87
CA CYS A 96 -18.23 25.95 9.03
C CYS A 96 -18.41 26.79 7.76
N GLY A 97 -19.67 26.97 7.35
CA GLY A 97 -20.01 27.79 6.19
C GLY A 97 -19.66 29.26 6.40
N ALA A 98 -19.75 30.05 5.33
CA ALA A 98 -19.48 31.50 5.38
C ALA A 98 -20.41 32.26 6.35
N GLU A 99 -21.56 31.68 6.71
CA GLU A 99 -22.46 32.15 7.77
C GLU A 99 -22.00 31.62 9.14
N GLY A 100 -20.90 32.17 9.64
CA GLY A 100 -20.17 31.70 10.82
C GLY A 100 -20.82 31.99 12.18
N LEU A 101 -22.07 31.55 12.39
CA LEU A 101 -22.86 31.82 13.62
C LEU A 101 -23.31 30.56 14.39
N ALA A 102 -23.30 29.38 13.78
CA ALA A 102 -23.78 28.14 14.43
C ALA A 102 -22.63 27.34 15.07
N VAL A 103 -22.64 27.22 16.40
CA VAL A 103 -21.79 26.26 17.14
C VAL A 103 -22.17 24.84 16.73
N ARG A 104 -21.17 24.06 16.28
CA ARG A 104 -21.35 22.65 15.91
C ARG A 104 -21.64 21.80 17.15
N ARG A 105 -22.57 20.85 17.04
CA ARG A 105 -23.05 20.02 18.16
C ARG A 105 -22.74 18.54 17.94
N GLY A 106 -21.95 17.97 18.84
CA GLY A 106 -21.58 16.56 18.87
C GLY A 106 -22.26 15.78 20.00
N ILE A 107 -22.32 14.46 19.83
CA ILE A 107 -22.62 13.50 20.92
C ILE A 107 -21.44 12.53 21.04
N ASP A 108 -20.92 12.34 22.26
CA ASP A 108 -19.91 11.31 22.55
C ASP A 108 -20.54 10.20 23.40
N ILE A 109 -20.64 8.99 22.84
CA ILE A 109 -21.33 7.86 23.46
C ILE A 109 -20.32 7.00 24.23
N GLY A 110 -20.37 7.04 25.57
CA GLY A 110 -19.40 6.37 26.44
C GLY A 110 -18.10 7.16 26.53
N THR A 111 -18.19 8.39 27.05
CA THR A 111 -17.07 9.35 27.05
C THR A 111 -15.88 8.93 27.92
N GLY A 112 -16.11 8.03 28.88
CA GLY A 112 -15.12 7.51 29.81
C GLY A 112 -14.60 8.56 30.80
N ALA A 113 -13.87 8.12 31.84
CA ALA A 113 -13.36 8.99 32.90
C ALA A 113 -12.57 10.22 32.37
N SER A 114 -11.93 10.09 31.21
CA SER A 114 -11.14 11.14 30.59
C SER A 114 -11.93 12.26 29.89
N CYS A 115 -13.19 12.03 29.51
CA CYS A 115 -13.99 12.91 28.62
C CYS A 115 -13.25 13.42 27.36
N ILE A 116 -12.31 12.61 26.82
CA ILE A 116 -11.25 13.13 25.94
C ILE A 116 -11.73 13.58 24.56
N TYR A 117 -12.82 13.03 24.01
CA TYR A 117 -13.35 13.50 22.73
C TYR A 117 -14.02 14.88 22.86
N PRO A 118 -14.93 15.12 23.82
CA PRO A 118 -15.43 16.46 24.14
C PRO A 118 -14.34 17.47 24.44
N LEU A 119 -13.39 17.16 25.33
CA LEU A 119 -12.33 18.10 25.70
C LEU A 119 -11.46 18.50 24.49
N LEU A 120 -11.07 17.54 23.64
CA LEU A 120 -10.30 17.85 22.43
C LEU A 120 -11.13 18.62 21.40
N GLY A 121 -12.40 18.25 21.16
CA GLY A 121 -13.25 18.91 20.17
C GLY A 121 -13.66 20.33 20.56
N ALA A 122 -13.96 20.57 21.84
CA ALA A 122 -14.21 21.90 22.37
C ALA A 122 -12.95 22.79 22.30
N THR A 123 -11.80 22.27 22.75
CA THR A 123 -10.53 23.04 22.78
C THR A 123 -9.98 23.36 21.39
N LEU A 124 -10.12 22.45 20.41
CA LEU A 124 -9.59 22.66 19.06
C LEU A 124 -10.55 23.42 18.15
N ASN A 125 -11.84 23.11 18.23
CA ASN A 125 -12.82 23.46 17.20
C ASN A 125 -14.04 24.22 17.74
N GLY A 126 -14.08 24.54 19.04
CA GLY A 126 -15.20 25.26 19.67
C GLY A 126 -16.52 24.49 19.69
N TRP A 127 -16.48 23.16 19.57
CA TRP A 127 -17.67 22.31 19.47
C TRP A 127 -18.38 22.15 20.81
N TYR A 128 -19.71 22.19 20.79
CA TYR A 128 -20.54 21.73 21.90
C TYR A 128 -20.68 20.21 21.88
N PHE A 129 -20.73 19.58 23.05
CA PHE A 129 -20.89 18.14 23.23
C PHE A 129 -21.96 17.79 24.27
N LEU A 130 -22.85 16.87 23.90
CA LEU A 130 -23.55 16.02 24.84
C LEU A 130 -22.71 14.75 25.08
N ALA A 131 -22.13 14.61 26.27
CA ALA A 131 -21.21 13.52 26.60
C ALA A 131 -21.91 12.52 27.51
N THR A 132 -22.22 11.32 27.02
CA THR A 132 -22.99 10.31 27.78
C THR A 132 -22.10 9.25 28.42
N GLU A 133 -22.47 8.80 29.61
CA GLU A 133 -21.75 7.76 30.34
C GLU A 133 -22.69 6.89 31.18
N VAL A 134 -22.37 5.61 31.35
CA VAL A 134 -23.14 4.63 32.12
C VAL A 134 -22.48 4.28 33.46
N ASP A 135 -21.15 4.37 33.55
CA ASP A 135 -20.38 4.01 34.74
C ASP A 135 -20.20 5.21 35.69
N ASP A 136 -20.47 5.01 36.98
CA ASP A 136 -20.38 6.07 38.01
C ASP A 136 -18.98 6.66 38.14
N MET A 137 -17.93 5.85 38.04
CA MET A 137 -16.56 6.37 38.15
C MET A 137 -16.23 7.21 36.91
N CYS A 138 -16.51 6.72 35.71
CA CYS A 138 -16.34 7.47 34.47
C CYS A 138 -17.12 8.78 34.47
N PHE A 139 -18.41 8.77 34.85
CA PHE A 139 -19.24 9.98 34.91
C PHE A 139 -18.65 11.04 35.85
N ASN A 140 -18.28 10.66 37.07
CA ASN A 140 -17.77 11.60 38.07
C ASN A 140 -16.40 12.20 37.66
N TYR A 141 -15.49 11.40 37.12
CA TYR A 141 -14.21 11.90 36.60
C TYR A 141 -14.40 12.74 35.33
N ALA A 142 -15.30 12.36 34.41
CA ALA A 142 -15.59 13.14 33.21
C ALA A 142 -16.12 14.53 33.55
N LYS A 143 -17.09 14.62 34.47
CA LYS A 143 -17.64 15.89 34.96
C LYS A 143 -16.55 16.76 35.62
N LYS A 144 -15.78 16.20 36.56
CA LYS A 144 -14.62 16.89 37.17
C LYS A 144 -13.62 17.41 36.13
N ASN A 145 -13.34 16.62 35.09
CA ASN A 145 -12.42 16.98 34.02
C ASN A 145 -12.94 18.11 33.13
N VAL A 146 -14.25 18.22 32.90
CA VAL A 146 -14.85 19.36 32.21
C VAL A 146 -14.80 20.62 33.07
N GLU A 147 -15.19 20.51 34.34
CA GLU A 147 -15.26 21.63 35.29
C GLU A 147 -13.88 22.26 35.54
N GLN A 148 -12.83 21.45 35.76
CA GLN A 148 -11.48 21.96 36.03
C GLN A 148 -10.75 22.56 34.82
N ASN A 149 -11.30 22.42 33.60
CA ASN A 149 -10.82 23.10 32.39
C ASN A 149 -11.76 24.23 31.95
N ASN A 150 -12.77 24.58 32.75
CA ASN A 150 -13.76 25.63 32.47
C ASN A 150 -14.55 25.43 31.16
N LEU A 151 -14.78 24.18 30.74
CA LEU A 151 -15.45 23.84 29.48
C LEU A 151 -16.94 23.46 29.64
N SER A 152 -17.54 23.72 30.82
CA SER A 152 -18.93 23.35 31.13
C SER A 152 -19.98 23.96 30.19
N ASP A 153 -19.73 25.16 29.65
CA ASP A 153 -20.62 25.81 28.68
C ASP A 153 -20.64 25.10 27.31
N LEU A 154 -19.60 24.32 27.01
CA LEU A 154 -19.47 23.53 25.79
C LEU A 154 -19.71 22.04 26.00
N ILE A 155 -19.62 21.49 27.23
CA ILE A 155 -19.66 20.04 27.45
C ILE A 155 -20.67 19.68 28.55
N LYS A 156 -21.85 19.21 28.13
CA LYS A 156 -22.92 18.68 28.99
C LYS A 156 -22.68 17.19 29.25
N VAL A 157 -22.07 16.84 30.39
CA VAL A 157 -21.85 15.44 30.82
C VAL A 157 -23.12 14.89 31.48
N VAL A 158 -23.65 13.78 30.97
CA VAL A 158 -24.93 13.17 31.41
C VAL A 158 -24.76 11.68 31.71
N LYS A 159 -25.24 11.24 32.88
CA LYS A 159 -25.33 9.81 33.21
C LYS A 159 -26.58 9.20 32.59
N VAL A 160 -26.44 8.09 31.87
CA VAL A 160 -27.53 7.38 31.17
C VAL A 160 -27.61 5.90 31.60
N PRO A 161 -28.79 5.24 31.52
CA PRO A 161 -28.90 3.81 31.82
C PRO A 161 -28.34 2.94 30.68
N GLN A 162 -27.72 1.81 31.02
CA GLN A 162 -27.02 0.91 30.06
C GLN A 162 -27.86 0.42 28.86
N LYS A 163 -29.19 0.41 28.98
CA LYS A 163 -30.11 0.00 27.90
C LYS A 163 -30.14 0.99 26.73
N THR A 164 -29.81 2.26 26.96
CA THR A 164 -30.08 3.36 26.04
C THR A 164 -28.79 3.98 25.50
N LEU A 165 -28.70 4.24 24.19
CA LEU A 165 -27.50 4.83 23.57
C LEU A 165 -27.73 6.28 23.14
N LEU A 166 -28.64 6.52 22.18
CA LEU A 166 -28.95 7.86 21.69
C LEU A 166 -30.36 8.32 22.04
N MET A 167 -31.34 7.42 22.09
CA MET A 167 -32.76 7.78 22.32
C MET A 167 -32.98 8.60 23.60
N ASP A 168 -32.61 8.05 24.75
CA ASP A 168 -32.93 8.66 26.05
C ASP A 168 -32.10 9.92 26.32
N ALA A 169 -30.84 9.95 25.87
CA ALA A 169 -29.99 11.13 25.92
C ALA A 169 -30.60 12.32 25.13
N LEU A 170 -31.48 12.03 24.17
CA LEU A 170 -32.14 12.98 23.29
C LEU A 170 -33.65 13.11 23.54
N LYS A 171 -34.19 12.65 24.68
CA LYS A 171 -35.62 12.81 25.01
C LYS A 171 -36.04 14.26 25.26
N GLU A 172 -35.17 15.05 25.88
CA GLU A 172 -35.47 16.43 26.31
C GLU A 172 -35.21 17.47 25.21
N GLU A 173 -34.30 17.19 24.26
CA GLU A 173 -33.80 18.16 23.28
C GLU A 173 -34.40 17.95 21.88
N SER A 174 -35.72 17.71 21.81
CA SER A 174 -36.46 17.26 20.61
C SER A 174 -36.18 18.07 19.33
N GLU A 175 -36.03 19.38 19.45
CA GLU A 175 -35.86 20.33 18.34
C GLU A 175 -34.41 20.46 17.84
N ILE A 176 -33.42 19.97 18.61
CA ILE A 176 -32.01 20.15 18.29
C ILE A 176 -31.54 19.09 17.29
N ILE A 177 -31.09 19.54 16.12
CA ILE A 177 -30.31 18.75 15.16
C ILE A 177 -28.84 18.81 15.54
N TYR A 178 -28.21 17.63 15.65
CA TYR A 178 -26.79 17.48 15.95
C TYR A 178 -25.98 17.29 14.66
N ASP A 179 -24.75 17.79 14.61
CA ASP A 179 -23.85 17.60 13.47
C ASP A 179 -23.28 16.19 13.41
N PHE A 180 -22.96 15.59 14.56
CA PHE A 180 -22.39 14.24 14.62
C PHE A 180 -22.69 13.51 15.93
N CYS A 181 -22.62 12.18 15.91
CA CYS A 181 -22.18 11.41 17.06
C CYS A 181 -20.87 10.67 16.78
N MET A 182 -20.14 10.39 17.86
CA MET A 182 -18.95 9.56 17.86
C MET A 182 -18.97 8.60 19.05
N CYS A 183 -18.25 7.48 18.93
CA CYS A 183 -18.22 6.45 19.96
C CYS A 183 -16.92 5.63 19.90
N ASN A 184 -16.40 5.29 21.08
CA ASN A 184 -15.40 4.24 21.28
C ASN A 184 -16.08 3.07 22.00
N PRO A 185 -16.61 2.07 21.28
CA PRO A 185 -17.45 1.03 21.85
C PRO A 185 -16.60 0.02 22.64
N PRO A 186 -17.19 -0.67 23.63
CA PRO A 186 -16.58 -1.85 24.24
C PRO A 186 -16.29 -2.91 23.18
N PHE A 187 -15.01 -3.29 23.03
CA PHE A 187 -14.59 -4.12 21.90
C PHE A 187 -14.96 -5.60 22.04
N PHE A 188 -14.92 -6.16 23.24
CA PHE A 188 -14.86 -7.61 23.45
C PHE A 188 -16.23 -8.24 23.78
N ALA A 189 -16.50 -9.42 23.25
CA ALA A 189 -17.73 -10.16 23.56
C ALA A 189 -17.63 -10.92 24.91
N ASN A 190 -16.43 -11.21 25.38
CA ASN A 190 -16.17 -11.99 26.59
C ASN A 190 -14.71 -11.83 27.08
N GLN A 191 -14.43 -12.36 28.28
CA GLN A 191 -13.13 -12.26 28.94
C GLN A 191 -11.98 -12.94 28.16
N LEU A 192 -12.24 -14.04 27.46
CA LEU A 192 -11.24 -14.74 26.63
C LEU A 192 -10.78 -13.86 25.46
N GLU A 193 -11.71 -13.12 24.84
CA GLU A 193 -11.37 -12.17 23.79
C GLU A 193 -10.60 -10.95 24.36
N ALA A 194 -11.00 -10.45 25.53
CA ALA A 194 -10.32 -9.35 26.22
C ALA A 194 -8.87 -9.70 26.64
N GLN A 195 -8.62 -10.95 27.02
CA GLN A 195 -7.27 -11.47 27.28
C GLN A 195 -6.42 -11.65 26.01
N GLY A 196 -7.04 -11.65 24.82
CA GLY A 196 -6.34 -11.75 23.53
C GLY A 196 -5.75 -13.12 23.21
N VAL A 197 -6.09 -14.16 23.98
CA VAL A 197 -5.55 -15.54 23.85
C VAL A 197 -5.99 -16.25 22.56
N ASN A 198 -7.03 -15.74 21.89
CA ASN A 198 -7.57 -16.26 20.64
C ASN A 198 -6.61 -16.05 19.45
N SER A 199 -5.53 -16.83 19.37
CA SER A 199 -4.55 -16.75 18.29
C SER A 199 -4.09 -18.11 17.77
N ARG A 200 -4.08 -18.27 16.44
CA ARG A 200 -3.64 -19.48 15.72
C ARG A 200 -2.18 -19.89 15.96
N ASN A 201 -1.38 -19.05 16.64
CA ASN A 201 -0.01 -19.38 17.03
C ASN A 201 0.20 -18.94 18.49
N PRO A 202 0.42 -19.86 19.44
CA PRO A 202 0.61 -19.51 20.86
C PRO A 202 1.91 -18.72 21.11
N ARG A 203 2.87 -18.73 20.16
CA ARG A 203 4.09 -17.91 20.20
C ARG A 203 3.90 -16.48 19.65
N ARG A 204 2.67 -16.01 19.49
CA ARG A 204 2.38 -14.62 19.11
C ARG A 204 2.91 -13.68 20.21
N PRO A 205 3.76 -12.68 19.89
CA PRO A 205 4.22 -11.72 20.89
C PRO A 205 3.06 -10.97 21.56
N PRO A 206 3.08 -10.77 22.90
CA PRO A 206 2.06 -10.03 23.61
C PRO A 206 2.02 -8.55 23.18
N PRO A 207 0.92 -7.83 23.43
CA PRO A 207 0.84 -6.40 23.14
C PRO A 207 1.94 -5.62 23.88
N SER A 208 2.37 -4.51 23.27
CA SER A 208 3.28 -3.55 23.90
C SER A 208 2.57 -2.55 24.82
N SER A 209 1.24 -2.64 24.93
CA SER A 209 0.38 -1.78 25.74
C SER A 209 -0.44 -2.61 26.72
N VAL A 210 -0.68 -2.07 27.91
CA VAL A 210 -1.67 -2.59 28.87
C VAL A 210 -3.10 -2.21 28.44
N ASN A 211 -4.11 -2.95 28.91
CA ASN A 211 -5.52 -2.55 28.86
C ASN A 211 -5.99 -2.34 30.30
N THR A 212 -6.52 -1.15 30.60
CA THR A 212 -6.94 -0.73 31.95
C THR A 212 -8.45 -0.46 32.05
N GLY A 213 -9.19 -0.62 30.95
CA GLY A 213 -10.61 -0.28 30.91
C GLY A 213 -11.46 -1.14 31.84
N GLY A 214 -12.43 -0.50 32.50
CA GLY A 214 -13.46 -1.17 33.28
C GLY A 214 -14.33 -2.06 32.41
N ILE A 215 -15.06 -3.01 33.01
CA ILE A 215 -15.82 -4.04 32.29
C ILE A 215 -16.74 -3.43 31.22
N THR A 216 -17.44 -2.34 31.53
CA THR A 216 -18.33 -1.60 30.62
C THR A 216 -17.61 -0.85 29.49
N GLU A 217 -16.34 -0.48 29.66
CA GLU A 217 -15.52 0.18 28.64
C GLU A 217 -14.87 -0.82 27.66
N ILE A 218 -14.75 -2.09 28.05
CA ILE A 218 -14.02 -3.11 27.27
C ILE A 218 -14.91 -4.24 26.76
N MET A 219 -16.04 -4.53 27.41
CA MET A 219 -16.91 -5.67 27.11
C MET A 219 -18.39 -5.28 26.99
N ALA A 220 -19.06 -5.92 26.02
CA ALA A 220 -20.50 -5.88 25.84
C ALA A 220 -20.99 -7.22 25.30
N GLU A 221 -22.28 -7.51 25.47
CA GLU A 221 -22.94 -8.64 24.82
C GLU A 221 -22.79 -8.54 23.30
N GLY A 222 -22.28 -9.62 22.67
CA GLY A 222 -21.91 -9.62 21.24
C GLY A 222 -20.68 -8.77 20.86
N GLY A 223 -20.07 -8.06 21.81
CA GLY A 223 -18.91 -7.17 21.59
C GLY A 223 -19.21 -5.99 20.66
N GLU A 224 -18.17 -5.44 20.02
CA GLU A 224 -18.32 -4.25 19.14
C GLU A 224 -19.31 -4.43 17.99
N LEU A 225 -19.59 -5.65 17.53
CA LEU A 225 -20.50 -5.89 16.41
C LEU A 225 -21.95 -5.58 16.80
N GLU A 226 -22.46 -6.22 17.85
CA GLU A 226 -23.84 -5.99 18.31
C GLU A 226 -23.98 -4.63 19.01
N PHE A 227 -22.93 -4.12 19.66
CA PHE A 227 -22.94 -2.75 20.19
C PHE A 227 -23.13 -1.71 19.07
N VAL A 228 -22.41 -1.83 17.94
CA VAL A 228 -22.57 -0.87 16.83
C VAL A 228 -23.87 -1.09 16.06
N LYS A 229 -24.38 -2.33 15.96
CA LYS A 229 -25.75 -2.57 15.47
C LYS A 229 -26.82 -1.85 16.30
N ARG A 230 -26.69 -1.77 17.63
CA ARG A 230 -27.59 -0.94 18.46
C ARG A 230 -27.54 0.55 18.06
N ILE A 231 -26.34 1.10 17.78
CA ILE A 231 -26.21 2.47 17.26
C ILE A 231 -26.86 2.62 15.88
N ILE A 232 -26.72 1.62 15.00
CA ILE A 232 -27.40 1.59 13.68
C ILE A 232 -28.92 1.59 13.88
N HIS A 233 -29.45 0.75 14.76
CA HIS A 233 -30.88 0.68 15.07
C HIS A 233 -31.45 2.00 15.63
N ASP A 234 -30.77 2.63 16.61
CA ASP A 234 -31.12 3.97 17.08
C ASP A 234 -31.10 4.99 15.92
N SER A 235 -30.10 4.91 15.03
CA SER A 235 -29.99 5.82 13.87
C SER A 235 -31.11 5.65 12.83
N LEU A 236 -31.68 4.45 12.67
CA LEU A 236 -32.80 4.20 11.75
C LEU A 236 -34.10 4.85 12.22
N GLN A 237 -34.22 5.12 13.52
CA GLN A 237 -35.33 5.85 14.12
C GLN A 237 -35.06 7.35 14.17
N LEU A 238 -33.85 7.79 14.55
CA LEU A 238 -33.46 9.21 14.61
C LEU A 238 -33.25 9.87 13.23
N LYS A 239 -32.85 9.09 12.22
CA LYS A 239 -32.60 9.50 10.82
C LYS A 239 -31.86 10.84 10.70
N LYS A 240 -32.53 11.89 10.21
CA LYS A 240 -31.95 13.23 9.96
C LYS A 240 -31.76 14.09 11.23
N ARG A 241 -32.04 13.59 12.45
CA ARG A 241 -31.75 14.32 13.70
C ARG A 241 -30.25 14.47 14.00
N LEU A 242 -29.42 13.57 13.45
CA LEU A 242 -27.97 13.75 13.40
C LEU A 242 -27.53 13.83 11.93
N ARG A 243 -26.65 14.78 11.58
CA ARG A 243 -26.09 14.87 10.22
C ARG A 243 -25.12 13.72 9.92
N TRP A 244 -24.35 13.26 10.90
CA TRP A 244 -23.51 12.07 10.82
C TRP A 244 -23.62 11.17 12.05
N TYR A 245 -23.71 9.86 11.83
CA TYR A 245 -23.47 8.86 12.86
C TYR A 245 -22.07 8.30 12.62
N SER A 246 -21.28 8.08 13.67
CA SER A 246 -19.97 7.44 13.52
C SER A 246 -19.57 6.60 14.73
N CYS A 247 -18.76 5.58 14.49
CA CYS A 247 -18.21 4.74 15.55
C CYS A 247 -16.82 4.18 15.17
N MET A 248 -15.91 4.11 16.15
CA MET A 248 -14.59 3.50 15.99
C MET A 248 -14.65 1.99 16.22
N LEU A 249 -13.99 1.19 15.36
CA LEU A 249 -13.99 -0.26 15.42
C LEU A 249 -12.62 -0.78 15.87
N GLY A 250 -12.63 -1.72 16.82
CA GLY A 250 -11.46 -2.36 17.39
C GLY A 250 -10.84 -3.39 16.45
N LYS A 251 -11.69 -4.12 15.72
CA LYS A 251 -11.32 -5.27 14.88
C LYS A 251 -11.66 -5.01 13.42
N LYS A 252 -10.78 -5.44 12.49
CA LYS A 252 -11.02 -5.30 11.05
C LYS A 252 -12.17 -6.16 10.53
N CYS A 253 -12.50 -7.26 11.21
CA CYS A 253 -13.59 -8.15 10.82
C CYS A 253 -14.98 -7.53 11.01
N SER A 254 -15.17 -6.64 11.99
CA SER A 254 -16.45 -5.95 12.26
C SER A 254 -16.90 -5.07 11.10
N LEU A 255 -15.95 -4.51 10.34
CA LEU A 255 -16.21 -3.51 9.30
C LEU A 255 -17.00 -4.05 8.10
N ALA A 256 -16.89 -5.35 7.77
CA ALA A 256 -17.63 -5.91 6.65
C ALA A 256 -19.11 -6.18 7.00
N PRO A 257 -19.45 -6.91 8.09
CA PRO A 257 -20.84 -7.08 8.53
C PRO A 257 -21.56 -5.75 8.81
N LEU A 258 -20.91 -4.79 9.47
CA LEU A 258 -21.56 -3.50 9.79
C LEU A 258 -21.85 -2.65 8.54
N LYS A 259 -21.04 -2.75 7.49
CA LYS A 259 -21.34 -2.11 6.20
C LYS A 259 -22.46 -2.83 5.44
N GLU A 260 -22.57 -4.14 5.60
CA GLU A 260 -23.64 -4.94 4.99
C GLU A 260 -24.98 -4.69 5.69
N GLU A 261 -24.99 -4.56 7.03
CA GLU A 261 -26.15 -4.10 7.80
C GLU A 261 -26.65 -2.74 7.27
N LEU A 262 -25.78 -1.73 7.20
CA LEU A 262 -26.13 -0.41 6.65
C LEU A 262 -26.65 -0.46 5.21
N ARG A 263 -26.18 -1.43 4.40
CA ARG A 263 -26.65 -1.65 3.02
C ARG A 263 -28.04 -2.28 2.99
N ILE A 264 -28.30 -3.29 3.84
CA ILE A 264 -29.60 -3.96 3.98
C ILE A 264 -30.66 -2.99 4.49
N GLN A 265 -30.30 -2.14 5.45
CA GLN A 265 -31.16 -1.11 6.03
C GLN A 265 -31.32 0.14 5.13
N GLY A 266 -30.80 0.13 3.90
CA GLY A 266 -31.00 1.18 2.90
C GLY A 266 -30.37 2.55 3.21
N VAL A 267 -29.31 2.61 4.02
CA VAL A 267 -28.71 3.88 4.46
C VAL A 267 -27.95 4.54 3.31
N PRO A 268 -28.30 5.77 2.88
CA PRO A 268 -27.89 6.31 1.57
C PRO A 268 -26.43 6.77 1.50
N LYS A 269 -25.81 7.14 2.63
CA LYS A 269 -24.39 7.55 2.69
C LYS A 269 -23.65 6.69 3.70
N VAL A 270 -22.60 6.01 3.27
CA VAL A 270 -21.72 5.20 4.15
C VAL A 270 -20.26 5.39 3.75
N THR A 271 -19.40 5.76 4.70
CA THR A 271 -17.95 5.82 4.52
C THR A 271 -17.19 5.24 5.71
N HIS A 272 -15.89 5.00 5.54
CA HIS A 272 -15.05 4.35 6.53
C HIS A 272 -13.58 4.77 6.37
N THR A 273 -12.80 4.69 7.45
CA THR A 273 -11.37 5.02 7.43
C THR A 273 -10.52 4.06 8.26
N GLU A 274 -9.21 4.20 8.16
CA GLU A 274 -8.20 3.47 8.94
C GLU A 274 -7.36 4.47 9.73
N PHE A 275 -7.36 4.36 11.06
CA PHE A 275 -6.50 5.14 11.96
C PHE A 275 -5.24 4.32 12.29
N CYS A 276 -4.07 4.89 12.07
CA CYS A 276 -2.78 4.23 12.30
C CYS A 276 -1.92 5.03 13.28
N GLN A 277 -1.46 4.39 14.36
CA GLN A 277 -0.53 4.98 15.31
C GLN A 277 0.44 3.93 15.86
N GLY A 278 1.73 4.07 15.54
CA GLY A 278 2.71 3.03 15.85
C GLY A 278 2.32 1.69 15.23
N ARG A 279 2.19 0.63 16.04
CA ARG A 279 1.74 -0.70 15.59
C ARG A 279 0.23 -0.93 15.68
N THR A 280 -0.50 -0.03 16.35
CA THR A 280 -1.94 -0.17 16.57
C THR A 280 -2.69 0.45 15.41
N MET A 281 -3.62 -0.32 14.84
CA MET A 281 -4.59 0.17 13.87
C MET A 281 -5.99 0.11 14.48
N ARG A 282 -6.84 1.04 14.07
CA ARG A 282 -8.29 1.04 14.28
C ARG A 282 -8.97 1.37 12.97
N TRP A 283 -10.25 1.04 12.88
CA TRP A 283 -11.12 1.48 11.79
C TRP A 283 -12.13 2.45 12.35
N ALA A 284 -12.77 3.24 11.51
CA ALA A 284 -14.02 3.89 11.89
C ALA A 284 -15.00 3.81 10.74
N LEU A 285 -16.29 3.76 11.08
CA LEU A 285 -17.42 3.67 10.18
C LEU A 285 -18.31 4.88 10.45
N ALA A 286 -18.78 5.54 9.39
CA ALA A 286 -19.69 6.68 9.50
C ALA A 286 -20.77 6.60 8.42
N TRP A 287 -21.97 7.03 8.78
CA TRP A 287 -23.13 6.99 7.89
C TRP A 287 -24.07 8.18 8.12
N SER A 288 -24.88 8.47 7.10
CA SER A 288 -25.84 9.57 7.13
C SER A 288 -27.10 9.23 6.34
N PHE A 289 -28.20 9.83 6.77
CA PHE A 289 -29.48 9.84 6.07
C PHE A 289 -29.71 11.12 5.28
N TYR A 290 -28.74 12.05 5.27
CA TYR A 290 -28.77 13.28 4.46
C TYR A 290 -28.21 13.05 3.06
N ASP A 291 -28.76 13.78 2.10
CA ASP A 291 -28.49 13.62 0.68
C ASP A 291 -27.43 14.63 0.18
N ASP A 292 -27.38 15.79 0.85
CA ASP A 292 -26.49 16.95 0.65
C ASP A 292 -25.09 16.79 1.27
N VAL A 293 -24.88 15.86 2.21
CA VAL A 293 -23.58 15.73 2.87
C VAL A 293 -22.50 15.22 1.89
N HIS A 294 -21.37 15.94 1.86
CA HIS A 294 -20.15 15.47 1.22
C HIS A 294 -19.64 14.23 1.96
N VAL A 295 -19.27 13.18 1.21
CA VAL A 295 -18.79 11.92 1.78
C VAL A 295 -17.28 11.81 1.60
N PRO A 296 -16.47 11.92 2.68
CA PRO A 296 -15.03 11.75 2.59
C PRO A 296 -14.65 10.40 1.97
N SER A 297 -13.78 10.45 0.96
CA SER A 297 -13.34 9.24 0.26
C SER A 297 -12.58 8.29 1.19
N PRO A 298 -12.93 6.99 1.23
CA PRO A 298 -12.25 6.02 2.09
C PRO A 298 -10.79 5.79 1.65
N PRO A 299 -9.90 5.33 2.56
CA PRO A 299 -8.49 5.10 2.27
C PRO A 299 -8.27 4.26 1.01
N SER A 300 -7.53 4.82 0.06
CA SER A 300 -7.31 4.17 -1.23
C SER A 300 -6.54 2.84 -1.07
N LYS A 301 -6.96 1.81 -1.82
CA LYS A 301 -6.36 0.45 -1.82
C LYS A 301 -4.85 0.42 -2.14
N ARG A 302 -4.26 1.55 -2.51
CA ARG A 302 -2.82 1.74 -2.78
C ARG A 302 -1.97 2.13 -1.57
N ARG A 303 -2.54 2.25 -0.35
CA ARG A 303 -1.76 2.43 0.91
C ARG A 303 -0.94 1.19 1.34
N LYS A 304 -0.34 0.44 0.40
CA LYS A 304 0.90 -0.29 0.71
C LYS A 304 1.95 0.79 0.96
N LEU A 305 2.36 0.95 2.22
CA LEU A 305 3.50 1.77 2.60
C LEU A 305 4.67 1.37 1.70
N GLU A 306 5.12 2.27 0.82
CA GLU A 306 6.20 1.97 -0.11
C GLU A 306 7.49 1.77 0.67
N LYS A 307 7.77 0.51 1.03
CA LYS A 307 9.09 0.10 1.51
C LYS A 307 10.10 0.57 0.46
N PRO A 308 11.13 1.36 0.82
CA PRO A 308 12.13 1.81 -0.14
C PRO A 308 12.67 0.59 -0.86
N ARG A 309 12.39 0.53 -2.17
CA ARG A 309 12.57 -0.68 -2.97
C ARG A 309 14.06 -0.89 -3.13
N LYS A 310 14.65 -1.84 -2.39
CA LYS A 310 16.09 -2.16 -2.46
C LYS A 310 16.57 -2.16 -3.91
N PRO A 311 17.71 -1.52 -4.25
CA PRO A 311 18.26 -1.55 -5.59
C PRO A 311 18.55 -2.99 -6.03
N ILE A 312 18.63 -3.20 -7.34
CA ILE A 312 19.15 -4.45 -7.91
C ILE A 312 20.64 -4.25 -8.06
N THR A 313 21.46 -5.12 -7.47
CA THR A 313 22.92 -4.90 -7.36
C THR A 313 23.72 -6.05 -7.96
N PHE A 314 24.94 -5.75 -8.41
CA PHE A 314 25.99 -6.74 -8.64
C PHE A 314 27.38 -6.16 -8.35
N MET A 315 28.32 -7.03 -8.01
CA MET A 315 29.73 -6.70 -7.84
C MET A 315 30.52 -7.00 -9.11
N VAL A 316 31.49 -6.13 -9.42
CA VAL A 316 32.57 -6.39 -10.37
C VAL A 316 33.86 -6.50 -9.54
N LEU A 317 34.46 -7.69 -9.53
CA LEU A 317 35.59 -8.01 -8.66
C LEU A 317 36.91 -7.42 -9.19
N ALA A 318 37.85 -7.11 -8.31
CA ALA A 318 39.17 -6.56 -8.66
C ALA A 318 39.95 -7.39 -9.69
N SER A 319 39.76 -8.72 -9.73
CA SER A 319 40.30 -9.60 -10.79
C SER A 319 39.67 -9.29 -12.15
N THR A 320 38.33 -9.21 -12.20
CA THR A 320 37.55 -8.83 -13.38
C THR A 320 37.96 -7.44 -13.88
N ILE A 321 38.16 -6.48 -12.95
CA ILE A 321 38.57 -5.11 -13.29
C ILE A 321 39.95 -5.08 -13.95
N LYS A 322 40.94 -5.82 -13.43
CA LYS A 322 42.30 -5.88 -14.01
C LYS A 322 42.29 -6.35 -15.47
N GLU A 323 41.49 -7.37 -15.79
CA GLU A 323 41.36 -7.84 -17.18
C GLU A 323 40.61 -6.86 -18.08
N LEU A 324 39.58 -6.19 -17.55
CA LEU A 324 38.87 -5.11 -18.26
C LEU A 324 39.76 -3.91 -18.55
N SER A 325 40.70 -3.57 -17.64
CA SER A 325 41.72 -2.54 -17.85
C SER A 325 42.70 -2.92 -18.96
N SER A 326 43.23 -4.16 -18.95
CA SER A 326 44.10 -4.65 -20.03
C SER A 326 43.41 -4.63 -21.40
N LYS A 327 42.12 -4.99 -21.45
CA LYS A 327 41.32 -4.95 -22.69
C LYS A 327 40.89 -3.53 -23.08
N ALA A 328 40.80 -2.59 -22.14
CA ALA A 328 40.59 -1.16 -22.41
C ALA A 328 41.84 -0.53 -23.04
N LEU A 329 43.03 -0.79 -22.48
CA LEU A 329 44.32 -0.36 -23.05
C LEU A 329 44.51 -0.89 -24.49
N ALA A 330 44.19 -2.16 -24.73
CA ALA A 330 44.21 -2.76 -26.08
C ALA A 330 43.20 -2.15 -27.08
N MET A 331 42.23 -1.36 -26.60
CA MET A 331 41.28 -0.59 -27.41
C MET A 331 41.60 0.91 -27.43
N GLY A 332 42.78 1.32 -26.94
CA GLY A 332 43.21 2.72 -26.92
C GLY A 332 42.50 3.60 -25.88
N TRP A 333 41.89 3.00 -24.85
CA TRP A 333 41.22 3.73 -23.77
C TRP A 333 42.20 4.05 -22.64
N ASP A 334 42.62 5.31 -22.55
CA ASP A 334 43.42 5.81 -21.43
C ASP A 334 42.53 6.09 -20.20
N VAL A 335 42.28 5.05 -19.41
CA VAL A 335 41.36 5.09 -18.26
C VAL A 335 42.01 4.40 -17.05
N VAL A 336 42.51 5.20 -16.12
CA VAL A 336 43.35 4.74 -14.99
C VAL A 336 42.54 4.26 -13.78
N GLU A 337 41.35 4.81 -13.53
CA GLU A 337 40.55 4.47 -12.34
C GLU A 337 39.62 3.27 -12.54
N ALA A 338 39.58 2.38 -11.54
CA ALA A 338 38.75 1.17 -11.53
C ALA A 338 37.25 1.44 -11.80
N ILE A 339 36.67 2.48 -11.20
CA ILE A 339 35.26 2.84 -11.46
C ILE A 339 35.10 3.27 -12.92
N ALA A 340 35.98 4.14 -13.44
CA ALA A 340 35.90 4.67 -14.79
C ALA A 340 36.04 3.56 -15.86
N VAL A 341 36.91 2.56 -15.63
CA VAL A 341 37.01 1.38 -16.51
C VAL A 341 35.69 0.61 -16.56
N VAL A 342 35.07 0.35 -15.40
CA VAL A 342 33.77 -0.34 -15.33
C VAL A 342 32.64 0.51 -15.93
N THR A 343 32.66 1.83 -15.72
CA THR A 343 31.72 2.79 -16.34
C THR A 343 31.81 2.73 -17.86
N ALA A 344 33.00 2.90 -18.46
CA ALA A 344 33.17 2.92 -19.91
C ALA A 344 32.73 1.61 -20.58
N TRP A 345 33.02 0.46 -19.95
CA TRP A 345 32.51 -0.84 -20.41
C TRP A 345 30.98 -0.95 -20.29
N ILE A 346 30.37 -0.44 -19.22
CA ILE A 346 28.91 -0.40 -19.06
C ILE A 346 28.25 0.53 -20.09
N GLU A 347 28.77 1.74 -20.31
CA GLU A 347 28.26 2.70 -21.29
C GLU A 347 28.34 2.15 -22.71
N LYS A 348 29.43 1.47 -23.07
CA LYS A 348 29.57 0.73 -24.33
C LYS A 348 28.49 -0.35 -24.49
N ILE A 349 28.28 -1.21 -23.47
CA ILE A 349 27.24 -2.24 -23.53
C ILE A 349 25.83 -1.63 -23.59
N LEU A 350 25.59 -0.50 -22.91
CA LEU A 350 24.32 0.24 -22.99
C LEU A 350 24.13 0.86 -24.39
N GLY A 351 25.19 1.34 -25.03
CA GLY A 351 25.22 1.81 -26.42
C GLY A 351 24.88 0.71 -27.43
N ASP A 352 25.53 -0.46 -27.32
CA ASP A 352 25.22 -1.66 -28.13
C ASP A 352 23.76 -2.10 -27.98
N LEU A 353 23.19 -1.88 -26.79
CA LEU A 353 21.77 -2.14 -26.48
C LEU A 353 20.83 -0.97 -26.82
N LYS A 354 21.34 0.17 -27.32
CA LYS A 354 20.58 1.43 -27.52
C LYS A 354 19.82 1.91 -26.27
N VAL A 355 20.28 1.55 -25.07
CA VAL A 355 19.73 2.11 -23.82
C VAL A 355 20.33 3.50 -23.64
N GLN A 356 19.47 4.51 -23.71
CA GLN A 356 19.90 5.90 -23.53
C GLN A 356 20.43 6.07 -22.11
N HIS A 357 21.62 6.65 -21.99
CA HIS A 357 22.27 6.94 -20.72
C HIS A 357 22.74 8.39 -20.72
N LYS A 358 22.71 9.01 -19.53
CA LYS A 358 23.27 10.35 -19.27
C LYS A 358 23.89 10.36 -17.88
N SER A 359 25.04 11.01 -17.72
CA SER A 359 25.65 11.24 -16.41
C SER A 359 24.70 12.07 -15.52
N ALA A 360 24.62 11.73 -14.24
CA ALA A 360 23.81 12.41 -13.23
C ALA A 360 24.70 12.89 -12.07
N PRO A 361 24.30 13.92 -11.29
CA PRO A 361 25.10 14.40 -10.17
C PRO A 361 25.34 13.30 -9.13
N SER A 362 26.61 13.03 -8.81
CA SER A 362 27.05 11.98 -7.89
C SER A 362 27.94 12.54 -6.76
N ALA A 363 28.20 11.71 -5.74
CA ALA A 363 29.14 12.07 -4.67
C ALA A 363 30.59 11.81 -5.08
N LYS A 364 31.56 12.40 -4.35
CA LYS A 364 32.99 12.10 -4.56
C LYS A 364 33.25 10.60 -4.38
N GLY A 365 33.76 9.95 -5.43
CA GLY A 365 34.03 8.50 -5.43
C GLY A 365 32.87 7.62 -5.91
N GLU A 366 31.79 8.21 -6.43
CA GLU A 366 30.68 7.49 -7.09
C GLU A 366 30.42 8.05 -8.50
N VAL A 367 29.99 7.20 -9.42
CA VAL A 367 29.52 7.61 -10.76
C VAL A 367 28.05 7.24 -10.93
N SER A 368 27.22 8.21 -11.32
CA SER A 368 25.78 8.00 -11.50
C SER A 368 25.37 8.17 -12.97
N LEU A 369 24.63 7.19 -13.50
CA LEU A 369 24.08 7.18 -14.85
C LEU A 369 22.55 7.08 -14.78
N PHE A 370 21.85 8.06 -15.35
CA PHE A 370 20.40 8.00 -15.54
C PHE A 370 20.08 7.30 -16.87
N LEU A 371 19.44 6.14 -16.78
CA LEU A 371 19.15 5.25 -17.91
C LEU A 371 17.68 5.35 -18.33
N THR A 372 17.41 5.39 -19.63
CA THR A 372 16.08 5.30 -20.24
C THR A 372 16.07 4.20 -21.30
N ALA A 373 15.35 3.12 -21.04
CA ALA A 373 15.21 1.99 -21.95
C ALA A 373 13.93 2.15 -22.79
N ILE A 374 14.07 2.35 -24.10
CA ILE A 374 12.95 2.56 -25.04
C ILE A 374 12.50 1.24 -25.68
N GLU A 375 13.43 0.41 -26.14
CA GLU A 375 13.14 -0.93 -26.68
C GLU A 375 13.83 -2.04 -25.87
N ASN A 376 13.30 -3.27 -25.96
CA ASN A 376 13.87 -4.44 -25.30
C ASN A 376 14.88 -5.13 -26.23
N SER A 377 16.11 -4.65 -26.16
CA SER A 377 17.22 -5.10 -27.01
C SER A 377 17.99 -6.29 -26.43
N TRP A 378 18.06 -6.44 -25.10
CA TRP A 378 18.92 -7.41 -24.39
C TRP A 378 18.38 -8.85 -24.34
N ILE A 379 17.07 -9.06 -24.57
CA ILE A 379 16.48 -10.40 -24.58
C ILE A 379 16.55 -11.00 -26.00
N HIS A 380 16.65 -12.34 -26.07
CA HIS A 380 16.69 -13.13 -27.30
C HIS A 380 17.84 -12.83 -28.29
N LEU A 381 18.92 -12.12 -27.91
CA LEU A 381 20.09 -11.90 -28.79
C LEU A 381 20.60 -13.19 -29.47
N ARG A 382 20.71 -14.31 -28.73
CA ARG A 382 21.16 -15.60 -29.29
C ARG A 382 20.20 -16.12 -30.37
N ARG A 383 18.90 -15.90 -30.22
CA ARG A 383 17.88 -16.24 -31.22
C ARG A 383 17.96 -15.28 -32.42
N LYS A 384 17.91 -13.97 -32.21
CA LYS A 384 18.06 -12.94 -33.27
C LYS A 384 19.38 -13.04 -34.05
N LYS A 385 20.49 -13.50 -33.42
CA LYS A 385 21.77 -13.75 -34.10
C LYS A 385 21.75 -15.06 -34.91
N ARG A 386 21.12 -16.13 -34.40
CA ARG A 386 20.88 -17.36 -35.18
C ARG A 386 19.96 -17.11 -36.37
N GLU A 387 18.90 -16.33 -36.18
CA GLU A 387 17.96 -15.92 -37.25
C GLU A 387 18.67 -15.06 -38.32
N ARG A 388 19.50 -14.09 -37.94
CA ARG A 388 20.33 -13.34 -38.93
C ARG A 388 21.36 -14.22 -39.64
N VAL A 389 22.04 -15.14 -38.96
CA VAL A 389 22.97 -16.10 -39.60
C VAL A 389 22.23 -17.05 -40.53
N ARG A 390 20.97 -17.40 -40.22
CA ARG A 390 20.11 -18.20 -41.08
C ARG A 390 19.67 -17.41 -42.31
N GLN A 391 19.18 -16.18 -42.15
CA GLN A 391 18.84 -15.29 -43.28
C GLN A 391 20.03 -15.04 -44.21
N LEU A 392 21.24 -14.85 -43.67
CA LEU A 392 22.48 -14.71 -44.47
C LEU A 392 22.90 -16.00 -45.21
N ARG A 393 22.37 -17.17 -44.81
CA ARG A 393 22.55 -18.45 -45.51
C ARG A 393 21.40 -18.78 -46.48
N GLU A 394 20.26 -18.12 -46.31
CA GLU A 394 19.04 -18.26 -47.13
C GLU A 394 18.92 -17.15 -48.20
N LEU A 395 19.96 -16.31 -48.38
CA LEU A 395 20.13 -15.48 -49.56
C LEU A 395 20.30 -16.37 -50.81
N PRO A 396 19.74 -15.99 -51.97
CA PRO A 396 19.91 -16.76 -53.20
C PRO A 396 21.39 -16.94 -53.57
N ARG A 397 21.77 -18.17 -53.87
CA ARG A 397 22.93 -18.40 -54.76
C ARG A 397 22.55 -17.88 -56.15
N ALA A 398 23.53 -17.40 -56.92
CA ALA A 398 23.30 -17.00 -58.31
C ALA A 398 22.70 -18.17 -59.10
N SER A 399 21.86 -17.86 -60.11
CA SER A 399 21.31 -18.91 -60.98
C SER A 399 22.43 -19.57 -61.78
N GLU A 400 22.19 -20.82 -62.20
CA GLU A 400 23.20 -21.60 -62.93
C GLU A 400 23.59 -20.91 -64.24
N ASP A 401 22.70 -20.16 -64.88
CA ASP A 401 22.98 -19.32 -66.06
C ASP A 401 24.11 -18.30 -65.81
N ILE A 402 24.14 -17.68 -64.62
CA ILE A 402 25.17 -16.69 -64.26
C ILE A 402 26.51 -17.39 -63.99
N LEU A 403 26.47 -18.56 -63.34
CA LEU A 403 27.69 -19.35 -63.11
C LEU A 403 28.27 -19.87 -64.42
N GLN A 404 27.43 -20.32 -65.35
CA GLN A 404 27.83 -20.82 -66.65
C GLN A 404 28.42 -19.71 -67.54
N ALA A 405 27.81 -18.52 -67.57
CA ALA A 405 28.39 -17.35 -68.23
C ALA A 405 29.78 -16.97 -67.66
N MET A 406 29.95 -17.03 -66.33
CA MET A 406 31.24 -16.76 -65.68
C MET A 406 32.29 -17.86 -65.94
N GLU A 407 31.88 -19.10 -66.24
CA GLU A 407 32.79 -20.17 -66.68
C GLU A 407 33.18 -20.04 -68.16
N GLU A 408 32.28 -19.57 -69.03
CA GLU A 408 32.58 -19.26 -70.43
C GLU A 408 33.55 -18.08 -70.56
N GLU A 409 33.38 -17.00 -69.77
CA GLU A 409 34.37 -15.91 -69.65
C GLU A 409 35.73 -16.43 -69.13
N ARG A 410 35.74 -17.33 -68.14
CA ARG A 410 36.98 -17.96 -67.64
C ARG A 410 37.66 -18.87 -68.65
N SER A 411 36.89 -19.55 -69.51
CA SER A 411 37.46 -20.35 -70.60
C SER A 411 38.16 -19.44 -71.62
N SER A 412 37.55 -18.30 -71.92
CA SER A 412 38.07 -17.28 -72.85
C SER A 412 39.37 -16.65 -72.34
N GLN A 413 39.49 -16.42 -71.03
CA GLN A 413 40.70 -15.84 -70.42
C GLN A 413 41.85 -16.85 -70.24
N LYS A 414 41.58 -18.16 -70.16
CA LYS A 414 42.63 -19.17 -69.93
C LYS A 414 43.58 -19.42 -71.12
N ASN A 415 43.21 -18.99 -72.33
CA ASN A 415 44.04 -19.15 -73.52
C ASN A 415 45.17 -18.08 -73.66
N LEU A 416 45.37 -17.22 -72.66
CA LEU A 416 46.35 -16.11 -72.71
C LEU A 416 47.37 -16.10 -71.56
N SER A 417 47.46 -17.16 -70.74
CA SER A 417 48.46 -17.25 -69.65
C SER A 417 48.97 -18.67 -69.40
N LEU A 418 49.82 -19.16 -70.30
CA LEU A 418 50.78 -20.25 -70.04
C LEU A 418 52.14 -19.61 -69.76
N ASP A 419 52.62 -19.62 -68.51
CA ASP A 419 53.81 -20.39 -68.10
C ASP A 419 54.17 -20.20 -66.61
N SER A 420 54.95 -21.14 -66.06
CA SER A 420 55.50 -21.19 -64.67
C SER A 420 54.46 -21.28 -63.52
N GLU A 421 54.67 -22.08 -62.45
CA GLU A 421 55.72 -23.07 -62.18
C GLU A 421 55.18 -24.27 -61.33
N LYS A 422 56.07 -25.15 -60.83
CA LYS A 422 55.77 -26.57 -60.52
C LYS A 422 55.93 -26.98 -59.04
N LYS A 423 55.16 -28.02 -58.65
CA LYS A 423 55.33 -28.93 -57.47
C LYS A 423 55.02 -28.31 -56.09
N THR A 424 54.71 -29.07 -55.02
CA THR A 424 54.97 -30.51 -54.75
C THR A 424 53.79 -31.23 -54.07
N GLU A 425 53.75 -32.58 -54.14
CA GLU A 425 52.70 -33.50 -53.65
C GLU A 425 53.05 -34.15 -52.28
N SER A 426 52.40 -35.29 -51.97
CA SER A 426 52.40 -36.18 -50.77
C SER A 426 51.47 -35.76 -49.60
N SER A 427 50.43 -36.51 -49.18
CA SER A 427 50.19 -37.95 -48.86
C SER A 427 50.62 -38.32 -47.42
N GLU A 428 50.07 -39.29 -46.67
CA GLU A 428 49.05 -40.38 -46.86
C GLU A 428 48.04 -40.33 -45.66
N ILE A 429 46.82 -40.89 -45.59
CA ILE A 429 46.00 -41.86 -46.37
C ILE A 429 46.00 -43.34 -45.87
N GLU A 430 45.49 -43.59 -44.65
CA GLU A 430 44.81 -44.84 -44.21
C GLU A 430 43.57 -44.46 -43.35
N SER A 431 42.33 -44.96 -43.49
CA SER A 431 41.73 -46.29 -43.79
C SER A 431 41.78 -47.25 -42.57
N VAL A 432 40.82 -48.15 -42.26
CA VAL A 432 39.76 -48.85 -43.02
C VAL A 432 38.40 -48.93 -42.24
N THR A 433 37.33 -49.31 -42.95
CA THR A 433 35.87 -49.44 -42.68
C THR A 433 35.40 -50.59 -41.74
N LEU A 434 34.25 -50.51 -41.05
CA LEU A 434 32.85 -51.03 -41.31
C LEU A 434 32.69 -52.58 -41.48
N GLU A 435 31.61 -53.28 -41.07
CA GLU A 435 30.30 -52.87 -40.46
C GLU A 435 29.92 -53.72 -39.19
N ASP A 436 28.88 -54.59 -38.98
CA ASP A 436 27.77 -55.13 -39.80
C ASP A 436 26.51 -55.66 -39.01
N VAL A 437 25.33 -55.44 -39.61
CA VAL A 437 23.95 -56.04 -39.61
C VAL A 437 23.39 -57.11 -38.59
N SER A 438 22.30 -56.73 -37.87
CA SER A 438 21.09 -57.54 -37.46
C SER A 438 21.21 -58.67 -36.38
N SER A 439 20.17 -59.30 -35.78
CA SER A 439 18.71 -59.00 -35.57
C SER A 439 17.99 -59.90 -34.50
N THR A 440 17.03 -59.32 -33.74
CA THR A 440 15.80 -59.93 -33.11
C THR A 440 15.81 -60.96 -31.95
N LYS A 441 14.68 -60.93 -31.16
CA LYS A 441 14.11 -61.94 -30.21
C LYS A 441 14.79 -62.09 -28.81
N THR A 442 14.12 -62.46 -27.69
CA THR A 442 12.70 -62.85 -27.39
C THR A 442 12.30 -62.63 -25.91
N ASP A 443 10.98 -62.47 -25.65
CA ASP A 443 10.13 -62.97 -24.52
C ASP A 443 10.52 -62.81 -23.01
N GLN A 444 9.64 -62.21 -22.16
CA GLN A 444 8.57 -62.79 -21.27
C GLN A 444 9.11 -63.49 -19.99
N GLN A 445 8.40 -63.62 -18.86
CA GLN A 445 7.04 -63.24 -18.38
C GLN A 445 7.19 -62.84 -16.88
N SER A 446 6.22 -62.53 -16.00
CA SER A 446 4.74 -62.49 -15.93
C SER A 446 4.32 -61.25 -15.08
N GLU A 447 3.17 -61.04 -14.42
CA GLU A 447 1.94 -61.79 -14.08
C GLU A 447 0.75 -60.80 -13.90
N ASP A 448 -0.42 -61.21 -13.35
CA ASP A 448 -1.68 -60.43 -13.42
C ASP A 448 -2.52 -60.36 -12.09
N SER A 449 -3.80 -60.00 -12.24
CA SER A 449 -4.81 -59.50 -11.28
C SER A 449 -5.84 -60.62 -10.91
N PRO A 450 -7.16 -60.43 -10.66
CA PRO A 450 -7.99 -59.29 -10.18
C PRO A 450 -8.97 -59.67 -9.03
N ALA A 451 -9.84 -58.74 -8.59
CA ALA A 451 -11.15 -59.05 -7.97
C ALA A 451 -12.15 -57.87 -8.03
N LYS A 452 -13.46 -58.17 -7.96
CA LYS A 452 -14.58 -57.26 -7.67
C LYS A 452 -15.27 -57.73 -6.37
N ASP A 453 -16.17 -56.91 -5.81
CA ASP A 453 -17.45 -57.42 -5.29
C ASP A 453 -18.56 -56.33 -5.35
N GLU A 454 -19.82 -56.72 -5.12
CA GLU A 454 -21.03 -55.92 -5.40
C GLU A 454 -21.93 -55.72 -4.13
N ASN A 455 -23.14 -55.17 -4.32
CA ASN A 455 -24.26 -55.05 -3.35
C ASN A 455 -24.15 -54.07 -2.16
N SER A 456 -25.25 -53.59 -1.54
CA SER A 456 -26.63 -53.29 -2.00
C SER A 456 -27.42 -52.60 -0.86
N GLU A 457 -28.66 -52.14 -1.14
CA GLU A 457 -29.73 -51.76 -0.19
C GLU A 457 -29.53 -50.49 0.68
N ASP A 458 -30.57 -49.86 1.25
CA ASP A 458 -31.81 -49.33 0.63
C ASP A 458 -32.52 -48.35 1.61
N LEU A 459 -33.73 -47.88 1.27
CA LEU A 459 -34.68 -47.04 2.05
C LEU A 459 -34.28 -45.53 2.13
N MET A 460 -35.00 -44.58 1.50
CA MET A 460 -36.42 -44.14 1.64
C MET A 460 -36.67 -43.45 2.99
N GLU A 461 -37.24 -42.24 3.07
CA GLU A 461 -38.54 -41.80 2.49
C GLU A 461 -38.57 -40.38 1.88
N GLU A 462 -39.64 -40.09 1.14
CA GLU A 462 -40.13 -38.76 0.69
C GLU A 462 -40.97 -38.12 1.84
N ASP A 463 -41.58 -36.94 1.83
CA ASP A 463 -42.23 -36.09 0.82
C ASP A 463 -41.97 -34.59 1.13
N THR A 464 -41.86 -33.65 0.19
CA THR A 464 -42.87 -33.05 -0.70
C THR A 464 -44.15 -32.48 -0.03
N GLU A 465 -44.36 -31.17 -0.17
CA GLU A 465 -45.58 -30.66 -0.84
C GLU A 465 -45.29 -29.26 -1.41
N THR A 466 -46.10 -28.83 -2.37
CA THR A 466 -45.92 -27.55 -3.10
C THR A 466 -47.16 -26.67 -3.03
N LYS A 467 -46.97 -25.35 -3.19
CA LYS A 467 -47.99 -24.49 -3.81
C LYS A 467 -47.42 -23.22 -4.44
N GLN A 468 -47.72 -23.07 -5.73
CA GLN A 468 -47.90 -21.79 -6.41
C GLN A 468 -49.33 -21.28 -6.04
N VAL A 469 -49.86 -20.13 -6.44
CA VAL A 469 -49.50 -19.08 -7.43
C VAL A 469 -49.63 -17.69 -6.72
N GLU A 470 -49.56 -16.49 -7.31
CA GLU A 470 -49.66 -16.01 -8.71
C GLU A 470 -48.82 -14.73 -8.91
N ALA A 471 -48.90 -14.10 -10.08
CA ALA A 471 -48.40 -12.75 -10.33
C ALA A 471 -49.35 -11.96 -11.24
N VAL A 472 -49.44 -10.64 -11.05
CA VAL A 472 -50.13 -9.72 -11.97
C VAL A 472 -49.24 -8.50 -12.23
N LEU A 473 -48.97 -8.24 -13.50
CA LEU A 473 -48.45 -6.98 -14.03
C LEU A 473 -49.58 -6.30 -14.82
N VAL A 474 -49.66 -4.97 -14.75
CA VAL A 474 -50.34 -4.15 -15.76
C VAL A 474 -49.47 -2.93 -16.03
N SER A 475 -49.33 -2.59 -17.31
CA SER A 475 -48.53 -1.47 -17.82
C SER A 475 -49.19 -0.92 -19.07
N GLU A 476 -49.41 0.39 -19.14
CA GLU A 476 -49.84 1.13 -20.33
C GLU A 476 -49.74 2.64 -20.07
N ASP A 477 -49.74 3.53 -21.07
CA ASP A 477 -48.73 3.76 -22.12
C ASP A 477 -48.89 5.21 -22.67
N SER A 478 -48.09 5.62 -23.66
CA SER A 478 -48.15 6.87 -24.46
C SER A 478 -47.84 8.20 -23.73
N SER A 479 -47.14 9.23 -24.23
CA SER A 479 -46.45 9.61 -25.50
C SER A 479 -47.01 10.88 -26.17
N ASN A 480 -46.17 11.53 -27.00
CA ASN A 480 -46.41 12.79 -27.74
C ASN A 480 -46.34 14.04 -26.82
N ILE A 481 -45.97 15.26 -27.22
CA ILE A 481 -45.60 15.89 -28.52
C ILE A 481 -44.76 17.17 -28.18
N GLU A 482 -43.96 17.87 -29.02
CA GLU A 482 -43.65 17.89 -30.46
C GLU A 482 -42.18 18.37 -30.69
N GLU A 483 -41.88 19.11 -31.77
CA GLU A 483 -40.59 19.76 -32.13
C GLU A 483 -40.60 21.26 -31.68
N GLU A 484 -39.72 22.23 -32.01
CA GLU A 484 -38.79 22.44 -33.13
C GLU A 484 -37.76 23.58 -32.82
N SER A 485 -36.93 23.93 -33.81
CA SER A 485 -36.22 25.21 -34.06
C SER A 485 -34.74 25.39 -33.65
N SER A 486 -34.03 26.00 -34.60
CA SER A 486 -32.68 26.59 -34.57
C SER A 486 -32.83 28.09 -35.00
N ILE A 487 -31.86 29.01 -35.09
CA ILE A 487 -30.43 28.93 -35.44
C ILE A 487 -29.58 29.90 -34.54
N PRO A 488 -28.55 30.71 -34.95
CA PRO A 488 -27.39 30.95 -34.07
C PRO A 488 -27.29 32.39 -33.50
N ASP A 489 -26.23 32.66 -32.75
CA ASP A 489 -25.51 33.94 -32.88
C ASP A 489 -24.02 33.80 -32.50
N ASP A 490 -23.13 34.57 -33.14
CA ASP A 490 -21.67 34.61 -32.90
C ASP A 490 -21.22 36.03 -32.53
N VAL A 491 -20.84 36.24 -31.26
CA VAL A 491 -20.13 37.44 -30.81
C VAL A 491 -19.04 37.03 -29.82
N GLY A 492 -17.80 36.93 -30.31
CA GLY A 492 -16.67 36.41 -29.54
C GLY A 492 -15.98 37.37 -28.55
N LYS A 493 -14.96 36.81 -27.86
CA LYS A 493 -14.00 37.42 -26.91
C LYS A 493 -14.62 37.94 -25.59
N LEU A 494 -14.22 37.41 -24.43
CA LEU A 494 -12.83 37.46 -23.97
C LEU A 494 -12.51 36.33 -22.95
N THR A 495 -11.45 35.56 -23.18
CA THR A 495 -10.98 34.52 -22.25
C THR A 495 -9.60 34.85 -21.67
N THR A 496 -9.52 35.12 -20.37
CA THR A 496 -8.25 35.28 -19.66
C THR A 496 -7.61 33.91 -19.39
N GLU A 497 -6.45 33.66 -19.97
CA GLU A 497 -5.74 32.39 -19.87
C GLU A 497 -5.24 32.13 -18.44
N LYS A 498 -5.60 30.97 -17.88
CA LYS A 498 -4.85 30.36 -16.76
C LYS A 498 -3.82 29.41 -17.34
N GLY A 499 -2.56 29.57 -16.93
CA GLY A 499 -1.40 28.98 -17.58
C GLY A 499 -1.49 27.45 -17.75
N GLN A 500 -1.39 26.99 -18.98
CA GLN A 500 -1.24 25.57 -19.30
C GLN A 500 0.17 25.10 -18.92
N THR A 501 0.29 24.22 -17.93
CA THR A 501 1.51 23.41 -17.77
C THR A 501 1.62 22.47 -18.96
N SER A 502 2.67 22.64 -19.77
CA SER A 502 2.83 21.94 -21.05
C SER A 502 2.80 20.42 -20.91
N GLN A 503 1.88 19.77 -21.62
CA GLN A 503 1.89 18.32 -21.81
C GLN A 503 3.04 17.94 -22.75
N GLY A 504 4.23 17.73 -22.19
CA GLY A 504 5.37 17.20 -22.93
C GLY A 504 5.07 15.81 -23.51
N THR A 505 5.28 15.65 -24.82
CA THR A 505 5.06 14.41 -25.57
C THR A 505 5.87 13.26 -24.99
N SER A 506 5.21 12.40 -24.20
CA SER A 506 5.85 11.28 -23.52
C SER A 506 6.20 10.15 -24.50
N GLY A 507 7.45 10.15 -24.99
CA GLY A 507 8.00 9.04 -25.76
C GLY A 507 7.86 7.71 -25.02
N ARG A 508 7.44 6.66 -25.74
CA ARG A 508 7.02 5.37 -25.16
C ARG A 508 8.22 4.55 -24.64
N PHE A 509 8.63 4.78 -23.39
CA PHE A 509 9.71 4.03 -22.73
C PHE A 509 9.21 2.80 -21.94
N LEU A 510 10.07 1.79 -21.79
CA LEU A 510 9.83 0.59 -20.98
C LEU A 510 10.08 0.85 -19.50
N PHE A 511 11.22 1.46 -19.17
CA PHE A 511 11.56 1.94 -17.83
C PHE A 511 12.67 2.99 -17.85
N LYS A 512 12.77 3.72 -16.75
CA LYS A 512 13.90 4.57 -16.39
C LYS A 512 14.45 4.16 -15.03
N CYS A 513 15.77 4.22 -14.87
CA CYS A 513 16.44 3.87 -13.62
C CYS A 513 17.71 4.69 -13.42
N LEU A 514 18.08 4.90 -12.17
CA LEU A 514 19.37 5.51 -11.80
C LEU A 514 20.34 4.38 -11.45
N MET A 515 21.41 4.24 -12.22
CA MET A 515 22.50 3.32 -11.96
C MET A 515 23.63 4.07 -11.25
N ASN A 516 24.02 3.62 -10.06
CA ASN A 516 25.19 4.15 -9.36
C ASN A 516 26.30 3.10 -9.38
N LEU A 517 27.53 3.53 -9.66
CA LEU A 517 28.75 2.75 -9.52
C LEU A 517 29.54 3.30 -8.34
N LYS A 518 29.97 2.44 -7.42
CA LYS A 518 30.62 2.80 -6.16
C LYS A 518 31.85 1.95 -5.94
N LYS A 519 32.93 2.52 -5.40
CA LYS A 519 34.09 1.74 -4.96
C LYS A 519 33.80 1.08 -3.62
N GLU A 520 33.97 -0.24 -3.54
CA GLU A 520 33.80 -1.03 -2.32
C GLU A 520 35.06 -1.89 -2.11
N GLY A 521 36.04 -1.34 -1.37
CA GLY A 521 37.39 -1.90 -1.34
C GLY A 521 38.09 -1.71 -2.68
N ASP A 522 38.62 -2.80 -3.25
CA ASP A 522 39.17 -2.81 -4.62
C ASP A 522 38.14 -3.24 -5.69
N ASP A 523 36.92 -3.60 -5.27
CA ASP A 523 35.81 -3.97 -6.14
C ASP A 523 34.94 -2.75 -6.51
N VAL A 524 34.08 -2.91 -7.53
CA VAL A 524 33.07 -1.91 -7.91
C VAL A 524 31.66 -2.51 -7.75
N LEU A 525 30.88 -1.89 -6.86
CA LEU A 525 29.46 -2.17 -6.67
C LEU A 525 28.64 -1.37 -7.69
N VAL A 526 27.74 -2.05 -8.41
CA VAL A 526 26.78 -1.43 -9.33
C VAL A 526 25.37 -1.56 -8.77
N GLU A 527 24.67 -0.45 -8.53
CA GLU A 527 23.33 -0.38 -7.95
C GLU A 527 22.29 0.24 -8.91
N MET A 528 21.33 -0.56 -9.38
CA MET A 528 20.21 -0.07 -10.21
C MET A 528 18.96 0.25 -9.38
N HIS A 529 18.68 1.54 -9.26
CA HIS A 529 17.54 2.12 -8.55
C HIS A 529 16.38 2.37 -9.53
N TRP A 530 15.21 1.79 -9.24
CA TRP A 530 14.01 1.98 -10.06
C TRP A 530 13.47 3.41 -9.91
N VAL A 531 13.24 4.10 -11.03
CA VAL A 531 12.59 5.42 -11.06
C VAL A 531 11.14 5.27 -11.52
N GLU A 532 10.93 4.89 -12.78
CA GLU A 532 9.58 4.72 -13.36
C GLU A 532 9.58 3.69 -14.51
N GLY A 533 8.41 3.21 -14.94
CA GLY A 533 8.30 2.26 -16.04
C GLY A 533 7.13 1.28 -15.95
N GLN A 534 7.02 0.44 -16.97
CA GLN A 534 5.93 -0.53 -17.18
C GLN A 534 6.18 -1.84 -16.41
N ASN A 535 7.41 -2.35 -16.38
CA ASN A 535 7.76 -3.58 -15.68
C ASN A 535 9.20 -3.54 -15.09
N ARG A 536 9.34 -3.90 -13.81
CA ARG A 536 10.63 -3.96 -13.10
C ARG A 536 11.50 -5.15 -13.51
N ASP A 537 10.90 -6.24 -13.97
CA ASP A 537 11.65 -7.44 -14.38
C ASP A 537 12.52 -7.16 -15.61
N LEU A 538 12.12 -6.22 -16.47
CA LEU A 538 12.93 -5.70 -17.57
C LEU A 538 14.22 -5.03 -17.07
N MET A 539 14.16 -4.28 -15.96
CA MET A 539 15.35 -3.70 -15.31
C MET A 539 16.22 -4.78 -14.67
N ASN A 540 15.62 -5.81 -14.06
CA ASN A 540 16.35 -6.95 -13.51
C ASN A 540 17.07 -7.76 -14.60
N GLN A 541 16.42 -7.94 -15.75
CA GLN A 541 16.98 -8.61 -16.93
C GLN A 541 18.12 -7.79 -17.57
N LEU A 542 18.01 -6.46 -17.63
CA LEU A 542 19.12 -5.59 -18.06
C LEU A 542 20.31 -5.68 -17.07
N CYS A 543 20.05 -5.59 -15.77
CA CYS A 543 21.07 -5.76 -14.72
C CYS A 543 21.80 -7.11 -14.85
N THR A 544 21.05 -8.19 -15.02
CA THR A 544 21.57 -9.55 -15.22
C THR A 544 22.34 -9.68 -16.53
N TYR A 545 21.90 -9.01 -17.60
CA TYR A 545 22.61 -8.97 -18.88
C TYR A 545 23.96 -8.24 -18.77
N LEU A 546 23.99 -7.06 -18.15
CA LEU A 546 25.21 -6.28 -17.93
C LEU A 546 26.26 -7.09 -17.17
N ARG A 547 25.89 -7.63 -16.00
CA ARG A 547 26.76 -8.54 -15.21
C ARG A 547 27.31 -9.69 -16.07
N ASN A 548 26.45 -10.34 -16.85
CA ASN A 548 26.84 -11.49 -17.66
C ASN A 548 27.69 -11.13 -18.90
N GLN A 549 27.63 -9.90 -19.43
CA GLN A 549 28.54 -9.46 -20.49
C GLN A 549 29.88 -9.00 -19.92
N ILE A 550 29.90 -8.30 -18.79
CA ILE A 550 31.12 -7.93 -18.06
C ILE A 550 31.96 -9.18 -17.74
N LEU A 551 31.33 -10.25 -17.24
CA LEU A 551 32.01 -11.53 -16.99
C LEU A 551 32.45 -12.28 -18.26
N ARG A 552 31.79 -12.06 -19.41
CA ARG A 552 32.23 -12.64 -20.69
C ARG A 552 33.39 -11.90 -21.32
N LEU A 553 33.48 -10.58 -21.14
CA LEU A 553 34.60 -9.76 -21.61
C LEU A 553 35.92 -10.15 -20.93
N VAL A 554 35.84 -10.84 -19.79
CA VAL A 554 36.96 -11.48 -19.09
C VAL A 554 37.29 -12.83 -19.74
N GLY A 555 36.39 -13.81 -19.65
CA GLY A 555 36.59 -15.18 -20.18
C GLY A 555 36.43 -15.35 -21.70
N SER A 556 37.01 -14.46 -22.51
CA SER A 556 37.00 -14.50 -23.99
C SER A 556 38.31 -14.03 -24.61
#